data_AF-A0A376CNZ0-F1
#
_entry.id   AF-A0A376CNZ0-F1
#
_cell.length_a   1.000
_cell.length_b   1.000
_cell.length_c   1.000
_cell.angle_alpha   90.00
_cell.angle_beta   90.00
_cell.angle_gamma   90.00
#
_symmetry.space_group_name_H-M   'P 1'
#
loop_
_entity.id
_entity.type
_entity.pdbx_description
1 polymer ?
#
loop_
_entity_poly.entity_id
_entity_poly.type
_entity_poly.pdbx_seq_one_letter_code
_entity_poly.pdbx_strand_id
1 'polypeptide(L)'
;MSRFTPLHLKPGESRDRIVNNVIDLAARRVARGAGPHTLLVRAEITANGEHVIRHIGVDESTTLDCMRRVLAAAFNLPKEPAPARFTLGRDDDCPLEPGMPLGSLLLRPGDHLHFYYGLLRFTVYLGDRWLRDEATPRHLCVGGIGELAGCGFDLPGINAALVDERVVDSVLESARPDVRDLIERAKIFDFIPLLQAMDLDRHVELDSPIESALESLPQEADPIEVDAFWSTVLGLSCLAADELTDTVIEETMDALGWTTDSGDGITAADAKQLCTRSLETLSSIGAYGATAVAPVDRLDLYRGLLRNSQP
;
A
#
# COMPACT_ATOMS: atom_id res chain seq x y z
N MET A 1 31.55 -45.36 51.49
CA MET A 1 31.11 -44.07 52.09
C MET A 1 32.36 -43.17 52.20
N SER A 2 32.82 -42.61 51.08
CA SER A 2 32.45 -41.36 50.39
C SER A 2 33.17 -40.13 50.97
N ARG A 3 34.02 -39.56 50.11
CA ARG A 3 35.01 -38.50 50.34
C ARG A 3 34.34 -37.13 50.33
N PHE A 4 34.81 -36.21 51.17
CA PHE A 4 34.60 -34.77 50.98
C PHE A 4 35.85 -34.00 51.42
N THR A 5 36.40 -33.21 50.51
CA THR A 5 37.45 -32.21 50.74
C THR A 5 36.91 -30.86 50.25
N PRO A 6 37.19 -29.74 50.94
CA PRO A 6 36.32 -28.58 50.96
C PRO A 6 36.83 -27.43 50.08
N LEU A 7 35.97 -26.45 49.79
CA LEU A 7 36.41 -25.11 49.42
C LEU A 7 35.71 -24.05 50.27
N HIS A 8 36.54 -23.14 50.79
CA HIS A 8 36.18 -22.00 51.63
C HIS A 8 35.44 -20.90 50.85
N LEU A 9 34.42 -20.32 51.48
CA LEU A 9 33.85 -19.00 51.17
C LEU A 9 33.89 -18.15 52.45
N LYS A 10 34.29 -16.89 52.33
CA LYS A 10 34.27 -15.85 53.37
C LYS A 10 34.05 -14.46 52.72
N PRO A 11 33.58 -13.43 53.47
CA PRO A 11 32.22 -12.88 53.33
C PRO A 11 32.15 -11.38 52.96
N GLY A 12 30.93 -10.86 52.78
CA GLY A 12 30.55 -9.48 52.38
C GLY A 12 31.03 -8.33 53.28
N GLU A 13 30.80 -7.05 53.00
CA GLU A 13 29.71 -6.36 52.27
C GLU A 13 30.22 -5.07 51.57
N SER A 14 29.57 -4.63 50.48
CA SER A 14 28.96 -3.28 50.43
C SER A 14 28.16 -3.01 49.15
N ARG A 15 27.12 -2.20 49.36
CA ARG A 15 26.00 -1.84 48.50
C ARG A 15 26.37 -0.97 47.29
N ASP A 16 25.41 -0.92 46.38
CA ASP A 16 25.23 0.00 45.24
C ASP A 16 26.12 -0.21 44.01
N ARG A 17 25.56 -0.95 43.04
CA ARG A 17 25.43 -0.45 41.66
C ARG A 17 24.27 -1.14 40.98
N ILE A 18 23.12 -0.46 41.01
CA ILE A 18 22.12 -0.55 39.96
C ILE A 18 22.87 -0.24 38.66
N VAL A 19 23.28 -1.27 37.92
CA VAL A 19 23.78 -1.08 36.57
C VAL A 19 22.54 -0.89 35.70
N ASN A 20 22.14 0.37 35.65
CA ASN A 20 21.43 1.00 34.54
C ASN A 20 21.57 0.17 33.26
N ASN A 21 20.51 -0.57 32.92
CA ASN A 21 20.30 -1.09 31.58
C ASN A 21 19.85 0.09 30.70
N VAL A 22 20.71 1.10 30.58
CA VAL A 22 20.56 2.17 29.61
C VAL A 22 20.85 1.51 28.28
N ILE A 23 19.78 1.18 27.57
CA ILE A 23 19.83 0.89 26.14
C ILE A 23 20.60 2.05 25.52
N ASP A 24 21.81 1.76 25.04
CA ASP A 24 22.58 2.72 24.28
C ASP A 24 21.83 2.96 22.96
N LEU A 25 20.97 3.97 22.98
CA LEU A 25 20.18 4.41 21.83
C LEU A 25 21.10 4.91 20.70
N ALA A 26 22.36 5.30 20.99
CA ALA A 26 23.34 5.64 19.97
C ALA A 26 23.88 4.37 19.30
N ALA A 27 24.20 3.31 20.05
CA ALA A 27 24.56 2.01 19.49
C ALA A 27 23.40 1.37 18.71
N ARG A 28 22.14 1.51 19.18
CA ARG A 28 20.95 1.11 18.41
C ARG A 28 20.67 1.99 17.19
N ARG A 29 21.07 3.27 17.20
CA ARG A 29 20.98 4.16 16.01
C ARG A 29 22.00 3.80 14.94
N VAL A 30 23.20 3.36 15.31
CA VAL A 30 24.20 2.85 14.36
C VAL A 30 23.76 1.51 13.75
N ALA A 31 23.12 0.63 14.54
CA ALA A 31 22.50 -0.60 14.02
C ALA A 31 21.25 -0.36 13.16
N ARG A 32 20.55 0.78 13.31
CA ARG A 32 19.41 1.20 12.46
C ARG A 32 19.79 1.66 11.06
N GLY A 33 21.08 1.79 10.72
CA GLY A 33 21.52 2.11 9.35
C GLY A 33 21.42 0.95 8.35
N ALA A 34 20.93 -0.22 8.76
CA ALA A 34 20.87 -1.45 7.95
C ALA A 34 19.44 -1.87 7.56
N GLY A 35 18.47 -0.94 7.63
CA GLY A 35 17.12 -1.17 7.10
C GLY A 35 17.02 -0.81 5.62
N PRO A 36 16.02 -1.32 4.89
CA PRO A 36 15.73 -0.85 3.53
C PRO A 36 15.45 0.66 3.54
N HIS A 37 15.80 1.33 2.45
CA HIS A 37 15.62 2.76 2.27
C HIS A 37 14.66 3.05 1.12
N THR A 38 13.97 4.17 1.24
CA THR A 38 13.29 4.82 0.12
C THR A 38 14.21 5.90 -0.43
N LEU A 39 14.37 5.91 -1.75
CA LEU A 39 15.11 6.91 -2.51
C LEU A 39 14.12 7.91 -3.11
N LEU A 40 14.27 9.20 -2.81
CA LEU A 40 13.57 10.24 -3.57
C LEU A 40 14.41 10.57 -4.80
N VAL A 41 13.94 10.13 -5.96
CA VAL A 41 14.56 10.45 -7.24
C VAL A 41 13.83 11.59 -7.92
N ARG A 42 14.60 12.48 -8.55
CA ARG A 42 14.11 13.48 -9.49
C ARG A 42 14.49 13.04 -10.90
N ALA A 43 13.51 12.68 -11.70
CA ALA A 43 13.70 12.42 -13.12
C ALA A 43 13.34 13.67 -13.93
N GLU A 44 14.19 14.04 -14.88
CA GLU A 44 13.95 15.20 -15.75
C GLU A 44 14.28 14.91 -17.21
N ILE A 45 13.54 15.57 -18.10
CA ILE A 45 13.78 15.57 -19.55
C ILE A 45 13.49 16.96 -20.11
N THR A 46 14.26 17.35 -21.12
CA THR A 46 13.94 18.47 -21.99
C THR A 46 13.55 17.93 -23.36
N ALA A 47 12.30 18.12 -23.76
CA ALA A 47 11.78 17.69 -25.05
C ALA A 47 10.97 18.83 -25.67
N ASN A 48 11.20 19.13 -26.96
CA ASN A 48 10.49 20.18 -27.69
C ASN A 48 10.50 21.56 -27.01
N GLY A 49 11.55 21.88 -26.24
CA GLY A 49 11.68 23.14 -25.50
C GLY A 49 10.92 23.17 -24.17
N GLU A 50 10.19 22.11 -23.83
CA GLU A 50 9.55 21.94 -22.53
C GLU A 50 10.47 21.17 -21.58
N HIS A 51 10.49 21.59 -20.32
CA HIS A 51 11.25 20.94 -19.26
C HIS A 51 10.27 20.23 -18.33
N VAL A 52 10.35 18.90 -18.32
CA VAL A 52 9.43 18.02 -17.60
C VAL A 52 10.18 17.38 -16.45
N ILE A 53 9.59 17.43 -15.25
CA ILE A 53 10.20 16.90 -14.02
C ILE A 53 9.20 16.00 -13.31
N ARG A 54 9.66 14.88 -12.76
CA ARG A 54 8.90 14.01 -11.86
C ARG A 54 9.73 13.70 -10.62
N HIS A 55 9.11 13.80 -9.45
CA HIS A 55 9.67 13.40 -8.16
C HIS A 55 9.01 12.10 -7.74
N ILE A 56 9.82 11.06 -7.55
CA ILE A 56 9.33 9.69 -7.33
C ILE A 56 10.08 9.10 -6.14
N GLY A 57 9.34 8.62 -5.14
CA GLY A 57 9.86 7.74 -4.11
C GLY A 57 9.97 6.33 -4.67
N VAL A 58 11.14 5.71 -4.56
CA VAL A 58 11.39 4.34 -5.02
C VAL A 58 12.12 3.53 -3.94
N ASP A 59 11.70 2.28 -3.74
CA ASP A 59 12.41 1.30 -2.91
C ASP A 59 13.84 1.11 -3.45
N GLU A 60 14.85 1.17 -2.58
CA GLU A 60 16.25 1.01 -2.97
C GLU A 60 16.55 -0.33 -3.66
N SER A 61 15.74 -1.36 -3.41
CA SER A 61 15.86 -2.68 -4.04
C SER A 61 15.29 -2.71 -5.47
N THR A 62 14.63 -1.65 -5.91
CA THR A 62 14.08 -1.50 -7.27
C THR A 62 15.19 -1.71 -8.31
N THR A 63 15.01 -2.68 -9.21
CA THR A 63 15.95 -2.94 -10.31
C THR A 63 15.83 -1.90 -11.41
N LEU A 64 16.85 -1.77 -12.26
CA LEU A 64 16.80 -0.88 -13.41
C LEU A 64 15.66 -1.22 -14.40
N ASP A 65 15.33 -2.50 -14.60
CA ASP A 65 14.15 -2.87 -15.41
C ASP A 65 12.82 -2.47 -14.77
N CYS A 66 12.71 -2.57 -13.43
CA CYS A 66 11.55 -2.06 -12.72
C CYS A 66 11.50 -0.52 -12.81
N MET A 67 12.63 0.15 -12.63
CA MET A 67 12.73 1.61 -12.77
C MET A 67 12.35 2.10 -14.17
N ARG A 68 12.68 1.34 -15.22
CA ARG A 68 12.20 1.62 -16.59
C ARG A 68 10.67 1.70 -16.65
N ARG A 69 9.97 0.76 -16.02
CA ARG A 69 8.49 0.73 -15.95
C ARG A 69 7.95 1.91 -15.14
N VAL A 70 8.58 2.21 -14.01
CA VAL A 70 8.24 3.38 -13.17
C VAL A 70 8.35 4.68 -13.98
N LEU A 71 9.45 4.87 -14.71
CA LEU A 71 9.63 6.05 -15.57
C LEU A 71 8.66 6.07 -16.75
N ALA A 72 8.36 4.92 -17.35
CA ALA A 72 7.37 4.83 -18.41
C ALA A 72 5.98 5.27 -17.94
N ALA A 73 5.55 4.84 -16.75
CA ALA A 73 4.30 5.29 -16.15
C ALA A 73 4.35 6.80 -15.81
N ALA A 74 5.38 7.26 -15.11
CA ALA A 74 5.49 8.65 -14.63
C ALA A 74 5.55 9.71 -15.74
N PHE A 75 6.04 9.33 -16.93
CA PHE A 75 6.13 10.21 -18.10
C PHE A 75 5.14 9.84 -19.22
N ASN A 76 4.20 8.94 -18.96
CA ASN A 76 3.24 8.43 -19.94
C ASN A 76 3.90 8.02 -21.27
N LEU A 77 5.01 7.28 -21.18
CA LEU A 77 5.75 6.84 -22.35
C LEU A 77 4.95 5.78 -23.13
N PRO A 78 5.07 5.75 -24.47
CA PRO A 78 4.36 4.78 -25.29
C PRO A 78 4.61 3.35 -24.83
N LYS A 79 3.56 2.52 -24.78
CA LYS A 79 3.66 1.10 -24.40
C LYS A 79 4.36 0.22 -25.43
N GLU A 80 4.53 0.71 -26.66
CA GLU A 80 5.24 0.00 -27.72
C GLU A 80 6.72 -0.25 -27.33
N PRO A 81 7.31 -1.38 -27.73
CA PRO A 81 8.68 -1.72 -27.34
C PRO A 81 9.68 -0.75 -27.97
N ALA A 82 10.14 0.22 -27.18
CA ALA A 82 11.29 1.06 -27.51
C ALA A 82 12.57 0.50 -26.87
N PRO A 83 13.73 0.60 -27.55
CA PRO A 83 15.01 0.32 -26.93
C PRO A 83 15.21 1.21 -25.69
N ALA A 84 15.50 0.60 -24.56
CA ALA A 84 15.68 1.32 -23.29
C ALA A 84 16.95 0.87 -22.58
N ARG A 85 17.68 1.81 -21.98
CA ARG A 85 18.92 1.51 -21.23
C ARG A 85 19.20 2.57 -20.18
N PHE A 86 19.98 2.21 -19.17
CA PHE A 86 20.54 3.14 -18.19
C PHE A 86 22.06 3.23 -18.33
N THR A 87 22.64 4.40 -18.06
CA THR A 87 24.10 4.63 -17.98
C THR A 87 24.44 5.52 -16.77
N LEU A 88 25.70 5.49 -16.31
CA LEU A 88 26.22 6.30 -15.19
C LEU A 88 26.69 7.71 -15.61
N GLY A 89 26.67 8.07 -16.90
CA GLY A 89 27.25 9.33 -17.38
C GLY A 89 27.45 9.40 -18.89
N ARG A 90 28.24 10.38 -19.36
CA ARG A 90 28.41 10.77 -20.77
C ARG A 90 28.91 9.68 -21.73
N ASP A 91 29.41 8.57 -21.22
CA ASP A 91 29.77 7.43 -22.05
C ASP A 91 28.53 6.55 -22.29
N ASP A 92 27.83 6.86 -23.39
CA ASP A 92 26.62 6.17 -23.86
C ASP A 92 26.84 4.69 -24.22
N ASP A 93 28.10 4.24 -24.22
CA ASP A 93 28.54 2.95 -24.75
C ASP A 93 28.51 1.80 -23.75
N CYS A 94 28.29 2.07 -22.45
CA CYS A 94 28.22 1.04 -21.41
C CYS A 94 26.86 1.01 -20.72
N PRO A 95 25.87 0.31 -21.30
CA PRO A 95 24.61 0.03 -20.64
C PRO A 95 24.83 -0.68 -19.30
N LEU A 96 24.09 -0.26 -18.28
CA LEU A 96 24.02 -0.97 -17.01
C LEU A 96 23.13 -2.21 -17.15
N GLU A 97 23.52 -3.29 -16.47
CA GLU A 97 22.73 -4.52 -16.34
C GLU A 97 21.32 -4.25 -15.76
N PRO A 98 20.24 -4.66 -16.43
CA PRO A 98 18.86 -4.36 -16.01
C PRO A 98 18.49 -4.86 -14.61
N GLY A 99 19.18 -5.89 -14.11
CA GLY A 99 18.96 -6.46 -12.78
C GLY A 99 19.61 -5.69 -11.63
N MET A 100 20.44 -4.68 -11.89
CA MET A 100 21.11 -3.93 -10.81
C MET A 100 20.08 -3.13 -9.98
N PRO A 101 20.16 -3.16 -8.64
CA PRO A 101 19.28 -2.38 -7.79
C PRO A 101 19.75 -0.91 -7.72
N LEU A 102 18.79 0.02 -7.69
CA LEU A 102 19.07 1.46 -7.61
C LEU A 102 19.91 1.82 -6.39
N GLY A 103 19.68 1.19 -5.25
CA GLY A 103 20.42 1.41 -4.01
C GLY A 103 21.91 1.09 -4.09
N SER A 104 22.35 0.34 -5.10
CA SER A 104 23.78 0.09 -5.36
C SER A 104 24.45 1.15 -6.25
N LEU A 105 23.65 1.96 -6.94
CA LEU A 105 24.09 2.95 -7.92
C LEU A 105 23.93 4.39 -7.41
N LEU A 106 22.84 4.64 -6.68
CA LEU A 106 22.46 5.93 -6.11
C LEU A 106 22.67 5.88 -4.60
N LEU A 107 23.88 6.21 -4.17
CA LEU A 107 24.32 6.10 -2.77
C LEU A 107 24.15 7.41 -2.01
N ARG A 108 24.32 8.55 -2.69
CA ARG A 108 24.37 9.88 -2.08
C ARG A 108 23.54 10.88 -2.89
N PRO A 109 22.88 11.85 -2.22
CA PRO A 109 22.27 12.99 -2.89
C PRO A 109 23.21 13.62 -3.92
N GLY A 110 22.71 13.79 -5.15
CA GLY A 110 23.46 14.27 -6.30
C GLY A 110 24.00 13.18 -7.24
N ASP A 111 24.05 11.92 -6.80
CA ASP A 111 24.29 10.79 -7.71
C ASP A 111 23.20 10.76 -8.78
N HIS A 112 23.55 10.38 -10.01
CA HIS A 112 22.60 10.38 -11.11
C HIS A 112 22.88 9.29 -12.14
N LEU A 113 21.81 8.93 -12.85
CA LEU A 113 21.80 8.03 -13.99
C LEU A 113 21.23 8.76 -15.21
N HIS A 114 21.62 8.33 -16.41
CA HIS A 114 20.88 8.66 -17.62
C HIS A 114 20.01 7.47 -18.02
N PHE A 115 18.74 7.75 -18.28
CA PHE A 115 17.79 6.77 -18.81
C PHE A 115 17.45 7.14 -20.25
N TYR A 116 17.60 6.18 -21.14
CA TYR A 116 17.28 6.31 -22.56
C TYR A 116 16.02 5.51 -22.87
N TYR A 117 15.10 6.10 -23.62
CA TYR A 117 13.89 5.44 -24.12
C TYR A 117 13.66 5.85 -25.58
N GLY A 118 14.02 4.98 -26.52
CA GLY A 118 14.12 5.34 -27.92
C GLY A 118 15.09 6.50 -28.12
N LEU A 119 14.57 7.65 -28.57
CA LEU A 119 15.34 8.89 -28.76
C LEU A 119 15.29 9.84 -27.56
N LEU A 120 14.48 9.52 -26.54
CA LEU A 120 14.35 10.33 -25.34
C LEU A 120 15.49 10.02 -24.37
N ARG A 121 16.00 11.08 -23.73
CA ARG A 121 17.01 10.98 -22.68
C ARG A 121 16.51 11.72 -21.43
N PHE A 122 16.45 10.98 -20.34
CA PHE A 122 16.13 11.47 -19.01
C PHE A 122 17.40 11.49 -18.16
N THR A 123 17.46 12.41 -17.20
CA THR A 123 18.43 12.34 -16.11
C THR A 123 17.70 12.09 -14.81
N VAL A 124 18.13 11.07 -14.07
CA VAL A 124 17.53 10.61 -12.82
C VAL A 124 18.52 10.91 -11.71
N TYR A 125 18.23 11.91 -10.89
CA TYR A 125 19.06 12.30 -9.74
C TYR A 125 18.51 11.70 -8.47
N LEU A 126 19.40 11.25 -7.58
CA LEU A 126 19.06 11.03 -6.19
C LEU A 126 18.97 12.38 -5.49
N GLY A 127 17.80 12.72 -4.98
CA GLY A 127 17.57 13.91 -4.17
C GLY A 127 17.83 13.66 -2.69
N ASP A 128 17.19 12.63 -2.13
CA ASP A 128 17.34 12.25 -0.73
C ASP A 128 17.09 10.75 -0.52
N ARG A 129 17.47 10.23 0.65
CA ARG A 129 17.37 8.83 1.03
C ARG A 129 17.06 8.70 2.52
N TRP A 130 15.99 7.97 2.87
CA TRP A 130 15.58 7.75 4.27
C TRP A 130 15.26 6.29 4.54
N LEU A 131 15.29 5.93 5.83
CA LEU A 131 14.89 4.59 6.29
C LEU A 131 13.41 4.38 6.01
N ARG A 132 13.11 3.23 5.42
CA ARG A 132 11.77 2.81 5.06
C ARG A 132 11.04 2.20 6.25
N ASP A 133 9.76 2.50 6.37
CA ASP A 133 8.81 1.76 7.21
C ASP A 133 7.93 0.83 6.35
N GLU A 134 7.23 -0.10 7.00
CA GLU A 134 6.39 -1.09 6.31
C GLU A 134 5.18 -0.46 5.59
N ALA A 135 4.77 0.73 5.99
CA ALA A 135 3.62 1.45 5.41
C ALA A 135 3.96 2.27 4.17
N THR A 136 5.25 2.54 3.90
CA THR A 136 5.66 3.34 2.74
C THR A 136 5.45 2.55 1.45
N PRO A 137 4.77 3.08 0.40
CA PRO A 137 4.65 2.40 -0.90
C PRO A 137 6.01 2.12 -1.55
N ARG A 138 6.12 1.05 -2.36
CA ARG A 138 7.39 0.73 -3.06
C ARG A 138 7.76 1.77 -4.10
N HIS A 139 6.75 2.26 -4.82
CA HIS A 139 6.89 3.31 -5.83
C HIS A 139 5.76 4.33 -5.62
N LEU A 140 6.09 5.61 -5.60
CA LEU A 140 5.10 6.68 -5.44
C LEU A 140 5.60 7.93 -6.14
N CYS A 141 4.84 8.44 -7.10
CA CYS A 141 5.06 9.80 -7.59
C CYS A 141 4.52 10.78 -6.53
N VAL A 142 5.36 11.72 -6.10
CA VAL A 142 5.01 12.72 -5.06
C VAL A 142 4.82 14.12 -5.64
N GLY A 143 5.18 14.33 -6.91
CA GLY A 143 5.01 15.61 -7.57
C GLY A 143 5.73 15.68 -8.91
N GLY A 144 5.45 16.74 -9.66
CA GLY A 144 6.02 16.94 -10.98
C GLY A 144 5.50 18.20 -11.65
N ILE A 145 6.17 18.59 -12.73
CA ILE A 145 5.78 19.71 -13.58
C ILE A 145 6.03 19.39 -15.05
N GLY A 146 5.35 20.10 -15.94
CA GLY A 146 5.55 20.01 -17.38
C GLY A 146 4.79 18.86 -18.05
N GLU A 147 4.66 19.00 -19.35
CA GLU A 147 3.88 18.14 -20.24
C GLU A 147 4.84 17.40 -21.18
N LEU A 148 4.58 16.12 -21.43
CA LEU A 148 5.37 15.35 -22.39
C LEU A 148 4.42 14.81 -23.45
N ALA A 149 4.72 15.08 -24.72
CA ALA A 149 3.97 14.59 -25.87
C ALA A 149 2.45 14.87 -25.82
N GLY A 150 2.05 16.06 -25.34
CA GLY A 150 0.63 16.43 -25.30
C GLY A 150 -0.12 15.91 -24.06
N CYS A 151 0.57 15.25 -23.13
CA CYS A 151 -0.03 14.60 -21.96
C CYS A 151 0.32 15.36 -20.68
N GLY A 152 -0.68 16.00 -20.07
CA GLY A 152 -0.52 16.74 -18.82
C GLY A 152 -0.07 15.89 -17.63
N PHE A 153 0.28 16.54 -16.53
CA PHE A 153 0.67 15.87 -15.29
C PHE A 153 -0.56 15.39 -14.51
N ASP A 154 -0.88 14.10 -14.65
CA ASP A 154 -1.94 13.41 -13.91
C ASP A 154 -1.33 12.58 -12.77
N LEU A 155 -1.18 13.20 -11.60
CA LEU A 155 -0.61 12.55 -10.43
C LEU A 155 -1.43 11.32 -9.95
N PRO A 156 -2.76 11.40 -9.83
CA PRO A 156 -3.59 10.24 -9.52
C PRO A 156 -3.41 9.09 -10.51
N GLY A 157 -3.52 9.33 -11.82
CA GLY A 157 -3.38 8.29 -12.84
C GLY A 157 -1.98 7.67 -12.89
N ILE A 158 -0.93 8.50 -12.71
CA ILE A 158 0.45 8.00 -12.57
C ILE A 158 0.55 7.08 -11.36
N ASN A 159 0.04 7.49 -10.20
CA ASN A 159 0.16 6.68 -9.00
C ASN A 159 -0.63 5.38 -9.10
N ALA A 160 -1.82 5.40 -9.70
CA ALA A 160 -2.58 4.18 -10.02
C ALA A 160 -1.76 3.22 -10.89
N ALA A 161 -1.03 3.73 -11.89
CA ALA A 161 -0.16 2.93 -12.75
C ALA A 161 1.16 2.46 -12.07
N LEU A 162 1.56 3.10 -10.97
CA LEU A 162 2.76 2.74 -10.19
C LEU A 162 2.47 1.76 -9.06
N VAL A 163 1.21 1.59 -8.66
CA VAL A 163 0.80 0.50 -7.77
C VAL A 163 1.06 -0.82 -8.52
N ASP A 164 2.06 -1.58 -8.05
CA ASP A 164 2.51 -2.83 -8.67
C ASP A 164 1.33 -3.79 -8.82
N GLU A 165 1.07 -4.29 -10.05
CA GLU A 165 0.07 -5.34 -10.32
C GLU A 165 0.26 -6.53 -9.37
N ARG A 166 1.48 -6.86 -8.93
CA ARG A 166 1.72 -7.94 -7.95
C ARG A 166 1.32 -7.57 -6.53
N VAL A 167 1.39 -6.29 -6.15
CA VAL A 167 0.89 -5.83 -4.86
C VAL A 167 -0.63 -5.83 -4.89
N VAL A 168 -1.23 -5.34 -5.99
CA VAL A 168 -2.67 -5.45 -6.24
C VAL A 168 -3.10 -6.92 -6.16
N ASP A 169 -2.47 -7.80 -6.93
CA ASP A 169 -2.76 -9.23 -6.94
C ASP A 169 -2.59 -9.83 -5.54
N SER A 170 -1.50 -9.56 -4.82
CA SER A 170 -1.29 -10.10 -3.46
C SER A 170 -2.29 -9.57 -2.43
N VAL A 171 -2.64 -8.28 -2.50
CA VAL A 171 -3.62 -7.66 -1.60
C VAL A 171 -5.01 -8.20 -1.92
N LEU A 172 -5.36 -8.30 -3.19
CA LEU A 172 -6.60 -8.92 -3.64
C LEU A 172 -6.65 -10.42 -3.33
N GLU A 173 -5.52 -11.13 -3.36
CA GLU A 173 -5.36 -12.54 -2.95
C GLU A 173 -5.71 -12.75 -1.48
N SER A 174 -5.26 -11.83 -0.63
CA SER A 174 -5.59 -11.79 0.81
C SER A 174 -7.03 -11.37 1.10
N ALA A 175 -7.68 -10.66 0.16
CA ALA A 175 -9.07 -10.24 0.26
C ALA A 175 -10.03 -11.36 -0.15
N ARG A 176 -11.22 -11.35 0.46
CA ARG A 176 -12.31 -12.27 0.16
C ARG A 176 -12.67 -12.22 -1.34
N PRO A 177 -12.97 -13.36 -2.00
CA PRO A 177 -13.26 -13.41 -3.43
C PRO A 177 -14.36 -12.45 -3.89
N ASP A 178 -15.41 -12.28 -3.10
CA ASP A 178 -16.53 -11.39 -3.43
C ASP A 178 -16.09 -9.91 -3.47
N VAL A 179 -15.20 -9.51 -2.56
CA VAL A 179 -14.63 -8.16 -2.51
C VAL A 179 -13.68 -7.93 -3.68
N ARG A 180 -12.86 -8.94 -4.01
CA ARG A 180 -11.99 -8.90 -5.19
C ARG A 180 -12.79 -8.70 -6.47
N ASP A 181 -13.80 -9.54 -6.68
CA ASP A 181 -14.67 -9.47 -7.86
C ASP A 181 -15.35 -8.10 -7.97
N LEU A 182 -15.85 -7.56 -6.86
CA LEU A 182 -16.42 -6.21 -6.83
C LEU A 182 -15.41 -5.13 -7.25
N ILE A 183 -14.20 -5.13 -6.67
CA ILE A 183 -13.15 -4.14 -6.98
C ILE A 183 -12.76 -4.24 -8.46
N GLU A 184 -12.63 -5.45 -9.00
CA GLU A 184 -12.28 -5.68 -10.41
C GLU A 184 -13.39 -5.21 -11.36
N ARG A 185 -14.66 -5.50 -11.06
CA ARG A 185 -15.82 -5.08 -11.87
C ARG A 185 -16.02 -3.57 -11.85
N ALA A 186 -15.94 -2.96 -10.67
CA ALA A 186 -16.11 -1.51 -10.48
C ALA A 186 -14.85 -0.71 -10.88
N LYS A 187 -13.70 -1.37 -11.04
CA LYS A 187 -12.39 -0.75 -11.33
C LYS A 187 -11.95 0.30 -10.30
N ILE A 188 -12.33 0.11 -9.04
CA ILE A 188 -12.06 1.01 -7.91
C ILE A 188 -10.78 0.60 -7.18
N PHE A 189 -9.63 0.71 -7.86
CA PHE A 189 -8.34 0.33 -7.29
C PHE A 189 -7.84 1.27 -6.17
N ASP A 190 -8.54 2.37 -5.92
CA ASP A 190 -8.27 3.31 -4.83
C ASP A 190 -8.48 2.68 -3.43
N PHE A 191 -9.13 1.51 -3.36
CA PHE A 191 -9.24 0.72 -2.12
C PHE A 191 -8.02 -0.15 -1.82
N ILE A 192 -7.10 -0.35 -2.78
CA ILE A 192 -5.90 -1.17 -2.55
C ILE A 192 -5.04 -0.64 -1.38
N PRO A 193 -4.77 0.68 -1.25
CA PRO A 193 -4.10 1.22 -0.07
C PRO A 193 -4.86 0.98 1.25
N LEU A 194 -6.20 1.01 1.23
CA LEU A 194 -7.02 0.72 2.41
C LEU A 194 -6.88 -0.74 2.82
N LEU A 195 -7.05 -1.68 1.90
CA LEU A 195 -6.90 -3.12 2.15
C LEU A 195 -5.47 -3.45 2.62
N GLN A 196 -4.46 -2.80 2.04
CA GLN A 196 -3.08 -2.94 2.48
C GLN A 196 -2.89 -2.40 3.91
N ALA A 197 -3.46 -1.25 4.25
CA ALA A 197 -3.40 -0.68 5.61
C ALA A 197 -4.17 -1.53 6.63
N MET A 198 -5.21 -2.22 6.18
CA MET A 198 -5.95 -3.20 6.98
C MET A 198 -5.09 -4.42 7.31
N ASP A 199 -4.07 -4.75 6.53
CA ASP A 199 -3.17 -5.89 6.80
C ASP A 199 -3.95 -7.19 7.02
N LEU A 200 -4.70 -7.63 5.99
CA LEU A 200 -5.66 -8.74 6.10
C LEU A 200 -5.01 -10.09 6.47
N ASP A 201 -3.71 -10.26 6.20
CA ASP A 201 -2.93 -11.44 6.59
C ASP A 201 -2.61 -11.48 8.09
N ARG A 202 -2.80 -10.35 8.80
CA ARG A 202 -2.60 -10.28 10.24
C ARG A 202 -3.58 -11.23 10.94
N HIS A 203 -3.04 -12.07 11.80
CA HIS A 203 -3.86 -12.91 12.64
C HIS A 203 -4.62 -12.05 13.67
N VAL A 204 -5.95 -12.20 13.66
CA VAL A 204 -6.87 -11.61 14.64
C VAL A 204 -7.54 -12.78 15.35
N GLU A 205 -7.44 -12.80 16.68
CA GLU A 205 -8.19 -13.75 17.51
C GLU A 205 -9.59 -13.18 17.73
N LEU A 206 -10.60 -13.75 17.08
CA LEU A 206 -12.01 -13.42 17.28
C LEU A 206 -12.70 -14.55 18.05
N ASP A 207 -13.72 -14.19 18.85
CA ASP A 207 -14.53 -15.20 19.51
C ASP A 207 -15.31 -16.02 18.47
N SER A 208 -15.40 -17.35 18.66
CA SER A 208 -16.05 -18.26 17.71
C SER A 208 -17.46 -17.85 17.23
N PRO A 209 -18.36 -17.30 18.08
CA PRO A 209 -19.64 -16.78 17.62
C PRO A 209 -19.53 -15.59 16.65
N ILE A 210 -18.52 -14.74 16.81
CA ILE A 210 -18.24 -13.61 15.92
C ILE A 210 -17.71 -14.12 14.58
N GLU A 211 -16.76 -15.06 14.60
CA GLU A 211 -16.25 -15.68 13.37
C GLU A 211 -17.38 -16.31 12.55
N SER A 212 -18.25 -17.09 13.19
CA SER A 212 -19.41 -17.70 12.53
C SER A 212 -20.37 -16.66 11.95
N ALA A 213 -20.56 -15.52 12.62
CA ALA A 213 -21.39 -14.43 12.10
C ALA A 213 -20.75 -13.79 10.86
N LEU A 214 -19.44 -13.54 10.87
CA LEU A 214 -18.71 -12.95 9.74
C LEU A 214 -18.68 -13.88 8.52
N GLU A 215 -18.50 -15.18 8.73
CA GLU A 215 -18.54 -16.19 7.66
C GLU A 215 -19.92 -16.29 6.99
N SER A 216 -20.99 -15.97 7.73
CA SER A 216 -22.37 -16.01 7.21
C SER A 216 -22.75 -14.83 6.30
N LEU A 217 -21.88 -13.82 6.18
CA LEU A 217 -22.12 -12.62 5.40
C LEU A 217 -21.53 -12.72 3.99
N PRO A 218 -22.13 -12.08 2.96
CA PRO A 218 -23.46 -11.49 2.98
C PRO A 218 -24.57 -12.55 3.10
N GLN A 219 -25.71 -12.15 3.67
CA GLN A 219 -26.93 -12.96 3.73
C GLN A 219 -27.86 -12.73 2.53
N GLU A 220 -27.60 -11.67 1.77
CA GLU A 220 -28.28 -11.30 0.55
C GLU A 220 -27.93 -12.27 -0.59
N ALA A 221 -28.87 -12.44 -1.53
CA ALA A 221 -28.72 -13.39 -2.64
C ALA A 221 -28.88 -12.73 -4.01
N ASP A 222 -29.55 -11.59 -4.08
CA ASP A 222 -29.65 -10.81 -5.31
C ASP A 222 -28.32 -10.07 -5.56
N PRO A 223 -27.75 -10.11 -6.78
CA PRO A 223 -26.50 -9.42 -7.10
C PRO A 223 -26.45 -7.94 -6.66
N ILE A 224 -27.54 -7.18 -6.82
CA ILE A 224 -27.55 -5.76 -6.40
C ILE A 224 -27.46 -5.62 -4.89
N GLU A 225 -28.10 -6.52 -4.14
CA GLU A 225 -28.10 -6.52 -2.68
C GLU A 225 -26.72 -6.93 -2.13
N VAL A 226 -26.06 -7.89 -2.78
CA VAL A 226 -24.69 -8.33 -2.45
C VAL A 226 -23.68 -7.21 -2.72
N ASP A 227 -23.78 -6.55 -3.88
CA ASP A 227 -22.92 -5.42 -4.24
C ASP A 227 -23.14 -4.24 -3.28
N ALA A 228 -24.39 -3.96 -2.90
CA ALA A 228 -24.72 -2.94 -1.90
C ALA A 228 -24.11 -3.24 -0.53
N PHE A 229 -24.11 -4.51 -0.11
CA PHE A 229 -23.46 -4.92 1.13
C PHE A 229 -21.95 -4.65 1.09
N TRP A 230 -21.26 -5.14 0.06
CA TRP A 230 -19.80 -4.99 -0.01
C TRP A 230 -19.36 -3.54 -0.21
N SER A 231 -20.12 -2.75 -0.98
CA SER A 231 -19.92 -1.30 -1.07
C SER A 231 -20.05 -0.62 0.30
N THR A 232 -21.04 -1.02 1.08
CA THR A 232 -21.25 -0.53 2.46
C THR A 232 -20.09 -0.94 3.37
N VAL A 233 -19.62 -2.18 3.30
CA VAL A 233 -18.47 -2.64 4.10
C VAL A 233 -17.20 -1.87 3.74
N LEU A 234 -16.92 -1.64 2.45
CA LEU A 234 -15.76 -0.84 2.02
C LEU A 234 -15.83 0.59 2.57
N GLY A 235 -16.99 1.25 2.46
CA GLY A 235 -17.20 2.58 3.04
C GLY A 235 -17.00 2.61 4.56
N LEU A 236 -17.57 1.64 5.28
CA LEU A 236 -17.44 1.53 6.73
C LEU A 236 -16.00 1.26 7.17
N SER A 237 -15.24 0.48 6.39
CA SER A 237 -13.86 0.12 6.70
C SER A 237 -12.88 1.31 6.64
N CYS A 238 -13.26 2.39 5.95
CA CYS A 238 -12.53 3.65 5.97
C CYS A 238 -12.52 4.32 7.36
N LEU A 239 -13.43 3.92 8.27
CA LEU A 239 -13.64 4.54 9.59
C LEU A 239 -13.78 6.07 9.53
N ALA A 240 -14.36 6.56 8.44
CA ALA A 240 -14.58 7.98 8.22
C ALA A 240 -15.88 8.48 8.87
N ALA A 241 -16.15 9.77 8.72
CA ALA A 241 -17.46 10.33 9.03
C ALA A 241 -18.53 9.77 8.07
N ASP A 242 -19.80 9.85 8.47
CA ASP A 242 -20.93 9.28 7.74
C ASP A 242 -21.03 9.85 6.32
N GLU A 243 -20.72 11.12 6.10
CA GLU A 243 -20.79 11.75 4.78
C GLU A 243 -19.79 11.15 3.78
N LEU A 244 -18.57 10.87 4.24
CA LEU A 244 -17.54 10.26 3.39
C LEU A 244 -17.86 8.77 3.15
N THR A 245 -18.40 8.10 4.16
CA THR A 245 -18.88 6.72 4.04
C THR A 245 -19.98 6.62 2.97
N ASP A 246 -20.95 7.53 3.01
CA ASP A 246 -22.05 7.55 2.06
C ASP A 246 -21.57 7.86 0.64
N THR A 247 -20.65 8.82 0.49
CA THR A 247 -20.02 9.13 -0.81
C THR A 247 -19.36 7.90 -1.42
N VAL A 248 -18.57 7.16 -0.61
CA VAL A 248 -17.90 5.93 -1.06
C VAL A 248 -18.91 4.88 -1.53
N ILE A 249 -20.01 4.70 -0.79
CA ILE A 249 -21.05 3.73 -1.16
C ILE A 249 -21.68 4.10 -2.51
N GLU A 250 -22.06 5.36 -2.68
CA GLU A 250 -22.71 5.85 -3.90
C GLU A 250 -21.79 5.76 -5.10
N GLU A 251 -20.53 6.20 -4.98
CA GLU A 251 -19.53 6.11 -6.05
C GLU A 251 -19.23 4.65 -6.45
N THR A 252 -19.20 3.74 -5.48
CA THR A 252 -18.99 2.32 -5.77
C THR A 252 -20.17 1.72 -6.51
N MET A 253 -21.40 2.01 -6.08
CA MET A 253 -22.61 1.53 -6.74
C MET A 253 -22.77 2.10 -8.15
N ASP A 254 -22.41 3.36 -8.37
CA ASP A 254 -22.40 4.00 -9.69
C ASP A 254 -21.34 3.38 -10.61
N ALA A 255 -20.13 3.12 -10.08
CA ALA A 255 -19.06 2.45 -10.83
C ALA A 255 -19.42 1.02 -11.26
N LEU A 256 -20.25 0.33 -10.48
CA LEU A 256 -20.83 -0.98 -10.84
C LEU A 256 -21.96 -0.88 -11.87
N GLY A 257 -22.47 0.33 -12.13
CA GLY A 257 -23.54 0.60 -13.08
C GLY A 257 -24.94 0.33 -12.53
N TRP A 258 -25.09 0.23 -11.21
CA TRP A 258 -26.41 0.03 -10.59
C TRP A 258 -27.20 1.34 -10.59
N THR A 259 -28.43 1.27 -11.06
CA THR A 259 -29.37 2.40 -11.06
C THR A 259 -30.74 1.94 -10.57
N THR A 260 -31.53 2.88 -10.08
CA THR A 260 -32.94 2.68 -9.75
C THR A 260 -33.76 2.42 -11.01
N ASP A 261 -35.01 1.96 -10.86
CA ASP A 261 -35.95 1.80 -11.97
C ASP A 261 -36.21 3.09 -12.77
N SER A 262 -35.97 4.25 -12.15
CA SER A 262 -36.09 5.57 -12.78
C SER A 262 -34.85 5.98 -13.59
N GLY A 263 -33.75 5.21 -13.49
CA GLY A 263 -32.45 5.51 -14.09
C GLY A 263 -31.55 6.43 -13.26
N ASP A 264 -31.97 6.79 -12.05
CA ASP A 264 -31.14 7.55 -11.10
C ASP A 264 -30.14 6.63 -10.39
N GLY A 265 -29.00 7.15 -9.96
CA GLY A 265 -28.02 6.39 -9.17
C GLY A 265 -28.57 5.90 -7.82
N ILE A 266 -28.02 4.80 -7.31
CA ILE A 266 -28.40 4.25 -6.00
C ILE A 266 -27.80 5.10 -4.88
N THR A 267 -28.63 5.62 -3.98
CA THR A 267 -28.16 6.40 -2.82
C THR A 267 -27.57 5.49 -1.75
N ALA A 268 -26.73 6.03 -0.86
CA ALA A 268 -26.19 5.26 0.26
C ALA A 268 -27.28 4.72 1.19
N ALA A 269 -28.37 5.48 1.37
CA ALA A 269 -29.51 5.05 2.15
C ALA A 269 -30.24 3.85 1.52
N ASP A 270 -30.41 3.86 0.20
CA ASP A 270 -31.03 2.75 -0.54
C ASP A 270 -30.12 1.51 -0.55
N ALA A 271 -28.81 1.69 -0.76
CA ALA A 271 -27.83 0.62 -0.66
C ALA A 271 -27.85 -0.06 0.72
N LYS A 272 -27.90 0.72 1.81
CA LYS A 272 -28.04 0.18 3.17
C LYS A 272 -29.37 -0.56 3.38
N GLN A 273 -30.46 -0.13 2.73
CA GLN A 273 -31.73 -0.85 2.78
C GLN A 273 -31.66 -2.20 2.06
N LEU A 274 -31.00 -2.25 0.89
CA LEU A 274 -30.83 -3.48 0.11
C LEU A 274 -30.07 -4.57 0.88
N CYS A 275 -29.14 -4.20 1.77
CA CYS A 275 -28.35 -5.14 2.57
C CYS A 275 -28.71 -5.22 4.06
N THR A 276 -29.98 -4.94 4.41
CA THR A 276 -30.41 -4.82 5.82
C THR A 276 -30.11 -6.06 6.65
N ARG A 277 -30.30 -7.28 6.11
CA ARG A 277 -30.11 -8.53 6.89
C ARG A 277 -28.65 -8.71 7.32
N SER A 278 -27.73 -8.41 6.43
CA SER A 278 -26.31 -8.38 6.75
C SER A 278 -25.93 -7.25 7.71
N LEU A 279 -26.51 -6.06 7.56
CA LEU A 279 -26.25 -4.94 8.49
C LEU A 279 -26.78 -5.21 9.91
N GLU A 280 -27.90 -5.92 10.05
CA GLU A 280 -28.40 -6.39 11.35
C GLU A 280 -27.41 -7.35 12.02
N THR A 281 -26.83 -8.26 11.24
CA THR A 281 -25.81 -9.19 11.72
C THR A 281 -24.54 -8.43 12.15
N LEU A 282 -24.05 -7.48 11.33
CA LEU A 282 -22.92 -6.62 11.69
C LEU A 282 -23.18 -5.79 12.95
N SER A 283 -24.41 -5.28 13.11
CA SER A 283 -24.83 -4.56 14.31
C SER A 283 -24.81 -5.45 15.56
N SER A 284 -25.26 -6.71 15.44
CA SER A 284 -25.31 -7.66 16.55
C SER A 284 -23.93 -8.02 17.13
N ILE A 285 -22.87 -7.95 16.32
CA ILE A 285 -21.48 -8.18 16.73
C ILE A 285 -20.72 -6.88 17.02
N GLY A 286 -21.41 -5.73 16.98
CA GLY A 286 -20.82 -4.42 17.29
C GLY A 286 -19.95 -3.82 16.17
N ALA A 287 -20.01 -4.34 14.95
CA ALA A 287 -19.31 -3.75 13.80
C ALA A 287 -20.00 -2.48 13.29
N TYR A 288 -21.33 -2.37 13.43
CA TYR A 288 -22.14 -1.31 12.83
C TYR A 288 -23.21 -0.77 13.80
N GLY A 289 -23.69 0.45 13.56
CA GLY A 289 -24.83 1.04 14.28
C GLY A 289 -24.49 1.67 15.65
N ALA A 290 -25.53 2.03 16.41
CA ALA A 290 -25.41 2.79 17.65
C ALA A 290 -24.67 2.05 18.78
N THR A 291 -24.56 0.72 18.68
CA THR A 291 -23.86 -0.16 19.63
C THR A 291 -22.48 -0.55 19.13
N ALA A 292 -21.95 0.14 18.12
CA ALA A 292 -20.63 -0.11 17.56
C ALA A 292 -19.54 -0.06 18.64
N VAL A 293 -18.63 -1.04 18.60
CA VAL A 293 -17.45 -1.07 19.49
C VAL A 293 -16.44 0.02 19.11
N ALA A 294 -15.38 0.16 19.91
CA ALA A 294 -14.36 1.16 19.66
C ALA A 294 -13.76 0.99 18.25
N PRO A 295 -13.28 2.06 17.59
CA PRO A 295 -12.75 2.00 16.23
C PRO A 295 -11.69 0.90 16.02
N VAL A 296 -10.82 0.67 17.00
CA VAL A 296 -9.77 -0.36 16.91
C VAL A 296 -10.36 -1.77 16.86
N ASP A 297 -11.32 -2.07 17.74
CA ASP A 297 -11.98 -3.38 17.78
C ASP A 297 -12.82 -3.60 16.52
N ARG A 298 -13.42 -2.53 15.96
CA ARG A 298 -14.12 -2.59 14.67
C ARG A 298 -13.18 -2.92 13.51
N LEU A 299 -11.94 -2.41 13.50
CA LEU A 299 -10.96 -2.79 12.47
C LEU A 299 -10.69 -4.28 12.49
N ASP A 300 -10.61 -4.88 13.67
CA ASP A 300 -10.39 -6.33 13.79
C ASP A 300 -11.59 -7.14 13.26
N LEU A 301 -12.83 -6.65 13.47
CA LEU A 301 -14.03 -7.23 12.83
C LEU A 301 -14.00 -7.10 11.31
N TYR A 302 -13.67 -5.92 10.78
CA TYR A 302 -13.59 -5.71 9.32
C TYR A 302 -12.42 -6.45 8.68
N ARG A 303 -11.28 -6.60 9.37
CA ARG A 303 -10.19 -7.49 8.95
C ARG A 303 -10.69 -8.92 8.81
N GLY A 304 -11.37 -9.44 9.83
CA GLY A 304 -11.95 -10.78 9.80
C GLY A 304 -12.96 -10.97 8.66
N LEU A 305 -13.81 -9.96 8.41
CA LEU A 305 -14.82 -10.00 7.36
C LEU A 305 -14.24 -9.96 5.94
N LEU A 306 -13.23 -9.11 5.73
CA LEU A 306 -12.63 -8.85 4.41
C LEU A 306 -11.55 -9.88 4.05
N ARG A 307 -11.01 -10.62 5.02
CA ARG A 307 -9.97 -11.62 4.80
C ARG A 307 -10.50 -12.82 4.02
N ASN A 308 -9.68 -13.31 3.09
CA ASN A 308 -9.92 -14.58 2.43
C ASN A 308 -9.83 -15.72 3.46
N SER A 309 -10.91 -16.49 3.60
CA SER A 309 -10.99 -17.61 4.55
C SER A 309 -10.54 -18.95 3.93
N GLN A 310 -10.13 -18.96 2.65
CA GLN A 310 -9.56 -20.15 2.03
C GLN A 310 -8.06 -20.31 2.39
N PRO A 311 -7.63 -21.50 2.83
CA PRO A 311 -6.22 -21.83 3.06
C PRO A 311 -5.43 -21.98 1.75
#